data_AF-J6UG97-F1
#
_entry.id   AF-J6UG97-F1
#
_cell.length_a   1.000
_cell.length_b   1.000
_cell.length_c   1.000
_cell.angle_alpha   90.00
_cell.angle_beta   90.00
_cell.angle_gamma   90.00
#
_symmetry.space_group_name_H-M   'P 1'
#
loop_
_entity.id
_entity.type
_entity.pdbx_description
1 polymer ?
#
loop_
_entity_poly.entity_id
_entity_poly.type
_entity_poly.pdbx_seq_one_letter_code
_entity_poly.pdbx_strand_id
1 'polypeptide(L)'
;MQEQQYLDDLAVRAAVAGWQGGEAAFSASFKSKTIVSAELLNRWLAFWGLGDRLRRDQREQFRDFLERAARPALCNILDAGPDAWALVDDLNFQAVQEKLTTASLMSLLTRFACSCEPTVFAPATQHSRRGIQVLCRNHPDGRKLSDMSYRSFMIAFMREQERFASRIATALLKLPSTAANGTPLPADVITMRAFDRRLMLLGGYTPARMEQEVARLQSAGGTRPAERRSRSAAAGKA
;
A
#
# COMPACT_ATOMS: atom_id res chain seq x y z
N MET A 1 15.91 21.07 -12.30
CA MET A 1 14.48 21.38 -12.09
C MET A 1 13.59 20.43 -12.90
N GLN A 2 13.80 20.28 -14.22
CA GLN A 2 13.00 19.39 -15.08
C GLN A 2 13.02 17.91 -14.65
N GLU A 3 14.18 17.37 -14.26
CA GLU A 3 14.28 15.97 -13.81
C GLU A 3 13.49 15.71 -12.51
N GLN A 4 13.55 16.63 -11.53
CA GLN A 4 12.81 16.47 -10.28
C GLN A 4 11.30 16.49 -10.50
N GLN A 5 10.83 17.41 -11.36
CA GLN A 5 9.43 17.48 -11.74
C GLN A 5 8.96 16.21 -12.44
N TYR A 6 9.77 15.69 -13.38
CA TYR A 6 9.48 14.41 -14.04
C TYR A 6 9.35 13.25 -13.04
N LEU A 7 10.26 13.15 -12.05
CA LEU A 7 10.21 12.09 -11.03
C LEU A 7 8.99 12.23 -10.11
N ASP A 8 8.60 13.46 -9.76
CA ASP A 8 7.41 13.70 -8.96
C ASP A 8 6.14 13.34 -9.76
N ASP A 9 6.04 13.74 -11.02
CA ASP A 9 4.93 13.41 -11.91
C ASP A 9 4.83 11.90 -12.15
N LEU A 10 5.96 11.21 -12.31
CA LEU A 10 6.01 9.75 -12.39
C LEU A 10 5.50 9.10 -11.10
N ALA A 11 5.90 9.61 -9.93
CA ALA A 11 5.46 9.10 -8.64
C ALA A 11 3.94 9.28 -8.43
N VAL A 12 3.37 10.42 -8.85
CA VAL A 12 1.91 10.67 -8.83
C VAL A 12 1.19 9.72 -9.79
N ARG A 13 1.66 9.55 -11.02
CA ARG A 13 1.08 8.60 -11.98
C ARG A 13 1.09 7.16 -11.44
N ALA A 14 2.18 6.74 -10.80
CA ALA A 14 2.30 5.43 -10.17
C ALA A 14 1.34 5.25 -8.98
N ALA A 15 1.15 6.29 -8.16
CA ALA A 15 0.18 6.27 -7.08
C ALA A 15 -1.26 6.10 -7.61
N VAL A 16 -1.64 6.88 -8.62
CA VAL A 16 -2.96 6.80 -9.26
C VAL A 16 -3.18 5.42 -9.89
N ALA A 17 -2.20 4.91 -10.65
CA ALA A 17 -2.30 3.59 -11.28
C ALA A 17 -2.40 2.45 -10.25
N GLY A 18 -1.66 2.53 -9.13
CA GLY A 18 -1.75 1.56 -8.03
C GLY A 18 -3.11 1.57 -7.37
N TRP A 19 -3.64 2.76 -7.07
CA TRP A 19 -4.95 2.90 -6.46
C TRP A 19 -6.07 2.34 -7.33
N GLN A 20 -6.09 2.73 -8.60
CA GLN A 20 -7.09 2.28 -9.59
C GLN A 20 -6.94 0.80 -9.96
N GLY A 21 -5.71 0.29 -9.99
CA GLY A 21 -5.38 -1.06 -10.42
C GLY A 21 -5.69 -2.16 -9.38
N GLY A 22 -6.08 -1.79 -8.16
CA GLY A 22 -6.56 -2.77 -7.19
C GLY A 22 -6.53 -2.32 -5.73
N GLU A 23 -5.68 -1.35 -5.36
CA GLU A 23 -5.52 -0.97 -3.94
C GLU A 23 -6.84 -0.47 -3.33
N ALA A 24 -7.62 0.32 -4.07
CA ALA A 24 -8.95 0.77 -3.64
C ALA A 24 -9.91 -0.39 -3.37
N ALA A 25 -9.91 -1.40 -4.24
CA ALA A 25 -10.77 -2.58 -4.11
C ALA A 25 -10.35 -3.46 -2.92
N PHE A 26 -9.05 -3.62 -2.68
CA PHE A 26 -8.56 -4.32 -1.49
C PHE A 26 -8.91 -3.55 -0.23
N SER A 27 -8.81 -2.23 -0.24
CA SER A 27 -9.19 -1.43 0.92
C SER A 27 -10.67 -1.56 1.27
N ALA A 28 -11.55 -1.43 0.27
CA ALA A 28 -12.97 -1.69 0.45
C ALA A 28 -13.24 -3.12 0.96
N SER A 29 -12.51 -4.12 0.45
CA SER A 29 -12.68 -5.52 0.86
C SER A 29 -12.28 -5.74 2.33
N PHE A 30 -11.14 -5.24 2.78
CA PHE A 30 -10.66 -5.45 4.16
C PHE A 30 -11.42 -4.65 5.20
N LYS A 31 -11.93 -3.45 4.84
CA LYS A 31 -12.84 -2.68 5.69
C LYS A 31 -14.25 -3.28 5.80
N SER A 32 -14.64 -4.13 4.84
CA SER A 32 -15.94 -4.79 4.90
C SER A 32 -16.02 -5.83 6.02
N LYS A 33 -17.24 -6.23 6.39
CA LYS A 33 -17.47 -7.35 7.33
C LYS A 33 -17.13 -8.73 6.74
N THR A 34 -16.63 -8.79 5.50
CA THR A 34 -16.25 -10.04 4.83
C THR A 34 -15.01 -10.64 5.48
N ILE A 35 -15.01 -11.96 5.68
CA ILE A 35 -13.86 -12.72 6.16
C ILE A 35 -12.73 -12.67 5.11
N VAL A 36 -11.48 -12.59 5.55
CA VAL A 36 -10.33 -12.72 4.66
C VAL A 36 -10.24 -14.15 4.10
N SER A 37 -10.82 -14.38 2.92
CA SER A 37 -10.75 -15.68 2.25
C SER A 37 -9.34 -15.96 1.69
N ALA A 38 -9.03 -17.24 1.46
CA ALA A 38 -7.77 -17.63 0.83
C ALA A 38 -7.60 -17.02 -0.57
N GLU A 39 -8.70 -16.89 -1.33
CA GLU A 39 -8.70 -16.26 -2.64
C GLU A 39 -8.39 -14.77 -2.55
N LEU A 40 -9.01 -14.05 -1.61
CA LEU A 40 -8.73 -12.63 -1.37
C LEU A 40 -7.26 -12.42 -1.00
N LEU A 41 -6.73 -13.23 -0.07
CA LEU A 41 -5.33 -13.17 0.33
C LEU A 41 -4.39 -13.42 -0.86
N ASN A 42 -4.64 -14.45 -1.66
CA ASN A 42 -3.78 -14.77 -2.82
C ASN A 42 -3.79 -13.64 -3.87
N ARG A 43 -4.95 -13.05 -4.16
CA ARG A 43 -5.04 -11.90 -5.08
C ARG A 43 -4.30 -10.69 -4.51
N TRP A 44 -4.45 -10.43 -3.23
CA TRP A 44 -3.75 -9.33 -2.54
C TRP A 44 -2.23 -9.54 -2.56
N LEU A 45 -1.74 -10.74 -2.21
CA LEU A 45 -0.32 -11.08 -2.28
C LEU A 45 0.22 -10.91 -3.71
N ALA A 46 -0.50 -11.37 -4.72
CA ALA A 46 -0.09 -11.23 -6.12
C ALA A 46 -0.02 -9.75 -6.56
N PHE A 47 -1.02 -8.94 -6.20
CA PHE A 47 -1.05 -7.51 -6.51
C PHE A 47 0.20 -6.79 -5.99
N TRP A 48 0.60 -7.07 -4.75
CA TRP A 48 1.77 -6.48 -4.11
C TRP A 48 3.11 -7.15 -4.47
N GLY A 49 3.11 -8.20 -5.31
CA GLY A 49 4.32 -8.95 -5.64
C GLY A 49 4.91 -9.74 -4.46
N LEU A 50 4.04 -10.23 -3.56
CA LEU A 50 4.38 -10.94 -2.33
C LEU A 50 4.05 -12.44 -2.38
N GLY A 51 3.64 -12.98 -3.53
CA GLY A 51 3.23 -14.38 -3.68
C GLY A 51 4.25 -15.37 -3.12
N ASP A 52 5.54 -15.12 -3.35
CA ASP A 52 6.61 -16.04 -2.96
C ASP A 52 7.17 -15.77 -1.55
N ARG A 53 6.61 -14.79 -0.83
CA ARG A 53 7.07 -14.42 0.52
C ARG A 53 6.65 -15.40 1.60
N LEU A 54 5.60 -16.18 1.34
CA LEU A 54 5.03 -17.14 2.28
C LEU A 54 4.92 -18.50 1.61
N ARG A 55 5.45 -19.54 2.27
CA ARG A 55 5.20 -20.93 1.88
C ARG A 55 3.72 -21.25 1.99
N ARG A 56 3.25 -22.28 1.28
CA ARG A 56 1.82 -22.65 1.23
C ARG A 56 1.20 -22.77 2.64
N ASP A 57 1.84 -23.49 3.54
CA ASP A 57 1.34 -23.72 4.90
C ASP A 57 1.37 -22.44 5.76
N GLN A 58 2.33 -21.56 5.52
CA GLN A 58 2.41 -20.25 6.19
C GLN A 58 1.33 -19.28 5.72
N ARG A 59 0.81 -19.43 4.49
CA ARG A 59 -0.27 -18.56 3.99
C ARG A 59 -1.56 -18.74 4.76
N GLU A 60 -1.89 -19.97 5.16
CA GLU A 60 -3.06 -20.25 5.98
C GLU A 60 -2.91 -19.65 7.38
N GLN A 61 -1.78 -19.91 8.04
CA GLN A 61 -1.47 -19.30 9.33
C GLN A 61 -1.48 -17.77 9.28
N PHE A 62 -0.92 -17.19 8.22
CA PHE A 62 -0.93 -15.74 8.01
C PHE A 62 -2.34 -15.21 7.77
N ARG A 63 -3.17 -15.88 6.97
CA ARG A 63 -4.58 -15.53 6.79
C ARG A 63 -5.31 -15.48 8.13
N ASP A 64 -5.15 -16.50 8.94
CA ASP A 64 -5.83 -16.61 10.23
C ASP A 64 -5.33 -15.53 11.21
N PHE A 65 -4.03 -15.22 11.19
CA PHE A 65 -3.47 -14.08 11.94
C PHE A 65 -4.03 -12.74 11.47
N LEU A 66 -4.15 -12.53 10.15
CA LEU A 66 -4.75 -11.31 9.61
C LEU A 66 -6.19 -11.15 10.09
N GLU A 67 -6.99 -12.22 10.04
CA GLU A 67 -8.41 -12.18 10.41
C GLU A 67 -8.60 -11.98 11.92
N ARG A 68 -7.79 -12.66 12.74
CA ARG A 68 -8.00 -12.72 14.20
C ARG A 68 -7.32 -11.59 14.96
N ALA A 69 -6.20 -11.06 14.46
CA ALA A 69 -5.39 -10.05 15.14
C ALA A 69 -5.24 -8.76 14.33
N ALA A 70 -4.69 -8.85 13.11
CA ALA A 70 -4.26 -7.65 12.40
C ALA A 70 -5.43 -6.79 11.88
N ARG A 71 -6.43 -7.40 11.23
CA ARG A 71 -7.57 -6.69 10.64
C ARG A 71 -8.43 -5.98 11.69
N PRO A 72 -8.82 -6.62 12.81
CA PRO A 72 -9.55 -5.93 13.87
C PRO A 72 -8.77 -4.79 14.52
N ALA A 73 -7.44 -4.92 14.65
CA ALA A 73 -6.61 -3.86 15.21
C ALA A 73 -6.46 -2.67 14.24
N LEU A 74 -6.24 -2.94 12.96
CA LEU A 74 -5.88 -1.90 11.97
C LEU A 74 -7.10 -1.19 11.36
N CYS A 75 -8.20 -1.89 11.11
CA CYS A 75 -9.41 -1.28 10.51
C CYS A 75 -10.22 -0.41 11.47
N ASN A 76 -9.90 -0.41 12.77
CA ASN A 76 -10.59 0.39 13.78
C ASN A 76 -9.84 1.68 14.16
N ILE A 77 -8.74 1.98 13.47
CA ILE A 77 -7.95 3.18 13.73
C ILE A 77 -8.65 4.38 13.12
N LEU A 78 -8.91 5.39 13.94
CA LEU A 78 -9.60 6.61 13.54
C LEU A 78 -8.63 7.73 13.17
N ASP A 79 -7.50 7.80 13.87
CA ASP A 79 -6.54 8.90 13.75
C ASP A 79 -5.14 8.41 13.43
N ALA A 80 -4.47 9.15 12.53
CA ALA A 80 -3.07 8.91 12.23
C ALA A 80 -2.18 9.44 13.37
N GLY A 81 -1.27 8.59 13.87
CA GLY A 81 -0.35 8.99 14.91
C GLY A 81 0.62 7.90 15.34
N PRO A 82 1.57 8.24 16.24
CA PRO A 82 2.62 7.32 16.68
C PRO A 82 2.12 6.00 17.25
N ASP A 83 0.97 6.00 17.93
CA ASP A 83 0.38 4.80 18.52
C ASP A 83 -0.22 3.88 17.46
N ALA A 84 -0.95 4.45 16.48
CA ALA A 84 -1.42 3.71 15.31
C ALA A 84 -0.26 3.05 14.54
N TRP A 85 0.87 3.75 14.41
CA TRP A 85 2.05 3.19 13.73
C TRP A 85 2.78 2.14 14.58
N ALA A 86 2.82 2.28 15.92
CA ALA A 86 3.36 1.25 16.80
C ALA A 86 2.61 -0.08 16.69
N LEU A 87 1.30 -0.06 16.44
CA LEU A 87 0.52 -1.30 16.28
C LEU A 87 1.07 -2.23 15.19
N VAL A 88 1.68 -1.70 14.13
CA VAL A 88 2.28 -2.55 13.09
C VAL A 88 3.57 -3.21 13.58
N ASP A 89 4.34 -2.53 14.43
CA ASP A 89 5.51 -3.11 15.10
C ASP A 89 5.08 -4.22 16.08
N ASP A 90 4.03 -3.96 16.86
CA ASP A 90 3.47 -4.92 17.82
C ASP A 90 2.91 -6.16 17.12
N LEU A 91 2.15 -5.99 16.03
CA LEU A 91 1.66 -7.10 15.21
C LEU A 91 2.80 -7.91 14.58
N ASN A 92 3.87 -7.24 14.15
CA ASN A 92 5.05 -7.93 13.63
C ASN A 92 5.73 -8.76 14.72
N PHE A 93 5.85 -8.23 15.93
CA PHE A 93 6.40 -8.94 17.08
C PHE A 93 5.53 -10.13 17.47
N GLN A 94 4.21 -9.95 17.55
CA GLN A 94 3.25 -11.01 17.83
C GLN A 94 3.34 -12.15 16.81
N ALA A 95 3.43 -11.83 15.51
CA ALA A 95 3.55 -12.86 14.47
C ALA A 95 4.82 -13.72 14.62
N VAL A 96 5.91 -13.14 15.09
CA VAL A 96 7.16 -13.86 15.38
C VAL A 96 7.01 -14.70 16.65
N GLN A 97 6.38 -14.17 17.71
CA GLN A 97 6.12 -14.92 18.95
C GLN A 97 5.21 -16.14 18.73
N GLU A 98 4.18 -15.99 17.89
CA GLU A 98 3.29 -17.08 17.47
C GLU A 98 3.94 -18.05 16.46
N LYS A 99 5.21 -17.85 16.12
CA LYS A 99 6.03 -18.70 15.23
C LYS A 99 5.47 -18.84 13.80
N LEU A 100 4.70 -17.88 13.31
CA LEU A 100 4.28 -17.85 11.90
C LEU A 100 5.49 -17.78 10.97
N THR A 101 6.55 -17.13 11.44
CA THR A 101 7.81 -16.96 10.72
C THR A 101 8.95 -16.68 11.70
N THR A 102 10.17 -17.02 11.30
CA THR A 102 11.40 -16.66 12.01
C THR A 102 11.95 -15.30 11.56
N ALA A 103 11.46 -14.76 10.45
CA ALA A 103 11.85 -13.46 9.89
C ALA A 103 10.70 -12.46 9.99
N SER A 104 11.02 -11.16 10.05
CA SER A 104 10.01 -10.10 10.12
C SER A 104 9.03 -10.13 8.93
N LEU A 105 7.74 -9.93 9.23
CA LEU A 105 6.66 -9.74 8.25
C LEU A 105 6.41 -8.26 7.92
N MET A 106 7.28 -7.34 8.33
CA MET A 106 7.03 -5.90 8.23
C MET A 106 6.61 -5.44 6.83
N SER A 107 7.24 -5.99 5.79
CA SER A 107 6.89 -5.69 4.39
C SER A 107 5.46 -6.11 4.03
N LEU A 108 4.96 -7.22 4.59
CA LEU A 108 3.58 -7.69 4.43
C LEU A 108 2.62 -6.84 5.29
N LEU A 109 2.93 -6.68 6.57
CA LEU A 109 2.05 -6.02 7.53
C LEU A 109 1.84 -4.55 7.22
N THR A 110 2.87 -3.83 6.76
CA THR A 110 2.73 -2.41 6.38
C THR A 110 1.83 -2.23 5.18
N ARG A 111 1.92 -3.11 4.17
CA ARG A 111 0.98 -3.10 3.02
C ARG A 111 -0.42 -3.53 3.41
N PHE A 112 -0.54 -4.44 4.38
CA PHE A 112 -1.83 -4.85 4.88
C PHE A 112 -2.50 -3.71 5.66
N ALA A 113 -1.75 -3.02 6.51
CA ALA A 113 -2.17 -1.79 7.19
C ALA A 113 -2.59 -0.71 6.19
N CYS A 114 -1.82 -0.51 5.11
CA CYS A 114 -2.19 0.37 4.00
C CYS A 114 -3.51 0.00 3.34
N SER A 115 -3.81 -1.30 3.24
CA SER A 115 -5.07 -1.75 2.68
C SER A 115 -6.20 -1.53 3.69
N CYS A 116 -5.95 -1.75 4.98
CA CYS A 116 -6.92 -1.50 6.05
C CYS A 116 -7.26 -0.01 6.16
N GLU A 117 -6.27 0.85 6.37
CA GLU A 117 -6.46 2.30 6.55
C GLU A 117 -5.46 3.10 5.68
N PRO A 118 -5.77 3.33 4.39
CA PRO A 118 -4.85 3.93 3.44
C PRO A 118 -4.51 5.40 3.71
N THR A 119 -5.32 6.08 4.53
CA THR A 119 -5.14 7.47 4.97
C THR A 119 -4.25 7.58 6.21
N VAL A 120 -3.91 6.46 6.85
CA VAL A 120 -3.11 6.43 8.09
C VAL A 120 -1.73 5.82 7.85
N PHE A 121 -1.67 4.81 6.97
CA PHE A 121 -0.49 3.98 6.77
C PHE A 121 0.12 4.13 5.39
N ALA A 122 1.45 4.19 5.35
CA ALA A 122 2.25 4.12 4.12
C ALA A 122 3.03 2.79 4.03
N PRO A 123 3.29 2.26 2.81
CA PRO A 123 4.09 1.06 2.64
C PRO A 123 5.53 1.32 3.08
N ALA A 124 6.13 0.41 3.86
CA ALA A 124 7.54 0.50 4.23
C ALA A 124 8.39 -0.45 3.37
N THR A 125 8.38 -0.24 2.05
CA THR A 125 9.19 -1.08 1.15
C THR A 125 10.69 -0.89 1.41
N GLN A 126 11.52 -1.85 1.00
CA GLN A 126 12.97 -1.72 1.14
C GLN A 126 13.50 -0.44 0.46
N HIS A 127 12.97 -0.09 -0.72
CA HIS A 127 13.36 1.13 -1.43
C HIS A 127 12.87 2.38 -0.70
N SER A 128 11.62 2.41 -0.22
CA SER A 128 11.06 3.55 0.52
C SER A 128 11.83 3.82 1.80
N ARG A 129 12.17 2.77 2.57
CA ARG A 129 13.00 2.86 3.77
C ARG A 129 14.39 3.41 3.44
N ARG A 130 15.01 2.95 2.36
CA ARG A 130 16.30 3.49 1.88
C ARG A 130 16.17 4.95 1.44
N GLY A 131 15.07 5.33 0.79
CA GLY A 131 14.76 6.71 0.43
C GLY A 131 14.68 7.63 1.65
N ILE A 132 13.97 7.23 2.70
CA ILE A 132 13.91 7.97 3.97
C ILE A 132 15.30 8.09 4.59
N GLN A 133 16.10 7.02 4.61
CA GLN A 133 17.47 7.08 5.11
C GLN A 133 18.34 8.07 4.33
N VAL A 134 18.16 8.20 3.01
CA VAL A 134 18.86 9.20 2.20
C VAL A 134 18.44 10.62 2.61
N LEU A 135 17.14 10.87 2.79
CA LEU A 135 16.66 12.19 3.25
C LEU A 135 17.21 12.55 4.63
N CYS A 136 17.17 11.62 5.58
CA CYS A 136 17.58 11.89 6.95
C CYS A 136 19.10 11.98 7.14
N ARG A 137 19.91 11.29 6.32
CA ARG A 137 21.37 11.47 6.31
C ARG A 137 21.78 12.90 5.94
N ASN A 138 20.98 13.55 5.11
CA ASN A 138 21.23 14.92 4.66
C ASN A 138 20.59 15.96 5.59
N HIS A 139 19.92 15.55 6.67
CA HIS A 139 19.37 16.47 7.66
C HIS A 139 20.47 16.91 8.64
N PRO A 140 20.55 18.19 9.02
CA PRO A 140 21.60 18.73 9.90
C PRO A 140 21.71 18.02 11.26
N ASP A 141 20.63 17.41 11.74
CA ASP A 141 20.59 16.66 13.01
C ASP A 141 21.18 15.23 12.93
N GLY A 142 21.67 14.79 11.76
CA GLY A 142 22.60 13.67 11.59
C GLY A 142 22.22 12.29 12.15
N ARG A 143 20.96 12.08 12.59
CA ARG A 143 20.56 10.80 13.17
C ARG A 143 20.58 9.70 12.11
N LYS A 144 21.54 8.78 12.22
CA LYS A 144 21.52 7.52 11.49
C LYS A 144 20.26 6.75 11.91
N LEU A 145 19.29 6.64 11.01
CA LEU A 145 18.09 5.82 11.16
C LEU A 145 18.41 4.32 10.96
N SER A 146 19.38 3.80 11.71
CA SER A 146 19.61 2.35 11.78
C SER A 146 18.47 1.71 12.57
N ASP A 147 17.91 0.62 12.03
CA ASP A 147 16.78 -0.13 12.57
C ASP A 147 15.52 0.68 12.90
N MET A 148 14.99 1.41 11.90
CA MET A 148 13.63 1.96 12.02
C MET A 148 12.62 0.82 12.21
N SER A 149 12.05 0.80 13.41
CA SER A 149 10.67 0.35 13.62
C SER A 149 9.74 1.08 12.64
N TYR A 150 8.59 0.51 12.34
CA TYR A 150 7.61 1.13 11.47
C TYR A 150 7.12 2.47 12.04
N ARG A 151 6.95 2.59 13.36
CA ARG A 151 6.67 3.88 14.00
C ARG A 151 7.72 4.94 13.66
N SER A 152 9.00 4.61 13.78
CA SER A 152 10.07 5.56 13.49
C SER A 152 10.12 5.95 12.01
N PHE A 153 9.85 4.97 11.13
CA PHE A 153 9.67 5.22 9.69
C PHE A 153 8.53 6.19 9.42
N MET A 154 7.34 5.97 9.99
CA MET A 154 6.17 6.80 9.73
C MET A 154 6.33 8.23 10.28
N ILE A 155 6.99 8.41 11.43
CA ILE A 155 7.31 9.76 11.94
C ILE A 155 8.17 10.54 10.92
N ALA A 156 9.24 9.92 10.42
CA ALA A 156 10.10 10.54 9.42
C ALA A 156 9.36 10.75 8.08
N PHE A 157 8.52 9.79 7.69
CA PHE A 157 7.70 9.85 6.49
C PHE A 157 6.75 11.04 6.53
N MET A 158 5.93 11.17 7.58
CA MET A 158 4.94 12.24 7.67
C MET A 158 5.58 13.63 7.67
N ARG A 159 6.72 13.79 8.36
CA ARG A 159 7.47 15.06 8.38
C ARG A 159 7.88 15.54 6.99
N GLU A 160 8.31 14.62 6.12
CA GLU A 160 8.76 14.97 4.76
C GLU A 160 7.60 14.94 3.75
N GLN A 161 6.51 14.23 4.04
CA GLN A 161 5.33 14.15 3.19
C GLN A 161 4.66 15.52 3.02
N GLU A 162 4.60 16.36 4.07
CA GLU A 162 4.05 17.71 3.99
C GLU A 162 4.80 18.60 2.97
N ARG A 163 6.13 18.53 2.98
CA ARG A 163 6.99 19.25 2.03
C ARG A 163 6.80 18.73 0.61
N PHE A 164 6.66 17.42 0.45
CA PHE A 164 6.39 16.81 -0.84
C PHE A 164 5.00 17.16 -1.38
N ALA A 165 3.97 17.14 -0.52
CA ALA A 165 2.60 17.50 -0.88
C ALA A 165 2.53 18.91 -1.49
N SER A 166 3.26 19.87 -0.90
CA SER A 166 3.36 21.23 -1.42
C SER A 166 3.97 21.29 -2.83
N ARG A 167 4.95 20.44 -3.13
CA ARG A 167 5.61 20.39 -4.45
C ARG A 167 4.71 19.80 -5.53
N ILE A 168 3.87 18.82 -5.18
CA ILE A 168 2.99 18.14 -6.14
C ILE A 168 1.58 18.72 -6.20
N ALA A 169 1.27 19.77 -5.43
CA ALA A 169 -0.07 20.35 -5.33
C ALA A 169 -0.69 20.64 -6.71
N THR A 170 0.07 21.25 -7.63
CA THR A 170 -0.39 21.54 -8.99
C THR A 170 -0.68 20.27 -9.81
N ALA A 171 0.09 19.20 -9.62
CA ALA A 171 -0.16 17.92 -10.29
C ALA A 171 -1.43 17.26 -9.73
N LEU A 172 -1.64 17.33 -8.43
CA LEU A 172 -2.85 16.81 -7.76
C LEU A 172 -4.11 17.58 -8.18
N LEU A 173 -4.05 18.90 -8.30
CA LEU A 173 -5.18 19.73 -8.76
C LEU A 173 -5.64 19.41 -10.18
N LYS A 174 -4.75 18.83 -11.01
CA LYS A 174 -5.08 18.39 -12.38
C LYS A 174 -5.69 16.99 -12.41
N LEU A 175 -5.65 16.23 -11.32
CA LEU A 175 -6.25 14.91 -11.28
C LEU A 175 -7.77 15.03 -11.20
N PRO A 176 -8.52 14.16 -11.91
CA PRO A 176 -9.95 14.09 -11.71
C PRO A 176 -10.25 13.55 -10.30
N SER A 177 -11.37 13.96 -9.71
CA SER A 177 -11.85 13.41 -8.42
C SER A 177 -12.17 11.92 -8.49
N THR A 178 -12.39 11.39 -9.69
CA THR A 178 -12.79 10.01 -9.94
C THR A 178 -12.05 9.49 -11.18
N ALA A 179 -11.57 8.25 -11.07
CA ALA A 179 -10.98 7.53 -12.17
C ALA A 179 -11.99 7.19 -13.28
N ALA A 180 -11.51 6.83 -14.47
CA ALA A 180 -12.36 6.40 -15.58
C ALA A 180 -13.25 5.18 -15.24
N ASN A 181 -12.82 4.33 -14.30
CA ASN A 181 -13.58 3.17 -13.81
C ASN A 181 -14.53 3.50 -12.64
N GLY A 182 -14.72 4.78 -12.30
CA GLY A 182 -15.59 5.21 -11.19
C GLY A 182 -14.96 5.16 -9.80
N THR A 183 -13.70 4.69 -9.68
CA THR A 183 -12.98 4.66 -8.39
C THR A 183 -12.68 6.09 -7.91
N PRO A 184 -13.06 6.48 -6.68
CA PRO A 184 -12.66 7.76 -6.11
C PRO A 184 -11.15 7.89 -6.05
N LEU A 185 -10.62 9.11 -6.19
CA LEU A 185 -9.19 9.42 -6.03
C LEU A 185 -8.99 10.35 -4.83
N PRO A 186 -8.94 9.82 -3.58
CA PRO A 186 -8.74 10.63 -2.40
C PRO A 186 -7.36 11.30 -2.43
N ALA A 187 -7.32 12.63 -2.37
CA ALA A 187 -6.09 13.39 -2.54
C ALA A 187 -5.03 13.05 -1.47
N ASP A 188 -5.45 12.79 -0.24
CA ASP A 188 -4.61 12.37 0.89
C ASP A 188 -3.94 11.01 0.64
N VAL A 189 -4.72 10.01 0.20
CA VAL A 189 -4.20 8.68 -0.15
C VAL A 189 -3.23 8.79 -1.33
N ILE A 190 -3.61 9.49 -2.40
CA ILE A 190 -2.74 9.66 -3.57
C ILE A 190 -1.45 10.40 -3.19
N THR A 191 -1.52 11.43 -2.34
CA THR A 191 -0.33 12.13 -1.84
C THR A 191 0.58 11.18 -1.07
N MET A 192 0.01 10.38 -0.16
CA MET A 192 0.76 9.42 0.63
C MET A 192 1.45 8.37 -0.24
N ARG A 193 0.73 7.80 -1.21
CA ARG A 193 1.29 6.83 -2.16
C ARG A 193 2.31 7.46 -3.10
N ALA A 194 2.07 8.67 -3.59
CA ALA A 194 3.02 9.38 -4.44
C ALA A 194 4.32 9.65 -3.68
N PHE A 195 4.24 9.99 -2.39
CA PHE A 195 5.44 10.17 -1.58
C PHE A 195 6.20 8.85 -1.38
N ASP A 196 5.50 7.74 -1.09
CA ASP A 196 6.12 6.41 -1.05
C ASP A 196 6.85 6.07 -2.36
N ARG A 197 6.21 6.29 -3.52
CA ARG A 197 6.85 6.08 -4.83
C ARG A 197 8.05 7.00 -5.03
N ARG A 198 7.96 8.25 -4.60
CA ARG A 198 9.09 9.18 -4.69
C ARG A 198 10.28 8.75 -3.84
N LEU A 199 10.02 8.18 -2.66
CA LEU A 199 11.02 7.59 -1.79
C LEU A 199 11.61 6.31 -2.40
N MET A 200 10.80 5.48 -3.05
CA MET A 200 11.31 4.33 -3.78
C MET A 200 12.34 4.75 -4.85
N LEU A 201 12.02 5.79 -5.64
CA LEU A 201 12.93 6.34 -6.65
C LEU A 201 14.26 6.80 -6.02
N LEU A 202 14.16 7.54 -4.91
CA LEU A 202 15.34 8.00 -4.16
C LEU A 202 16.14 6.83 -3.56
N GLY A 203 15.46 5.76 -3.16
CA GLY A 203 16.03 4.52 -2.64
C GLY A 203 16.54 3.55 -3.70
N GLY A 204 16.67 3.99 -4.96
CA GLY A 204 17.28 3.22 -6.05
C GLY A 204 16.32 2.35 -6.85
N TYR A 205 15.00 2.52 -6.71
CA TYR A 205 14.05 1.96 -7.67
C TYR A 205 14.11 2.81 -8.96
N THR A 206 14.47 2.23 -10.10
CA THR A 206 14.74 3.05 -11.29
C THR A 206 13.46 3.63 -11.89
N PRO A 207 13.50 4.82 -12.52
CA PRO A 207 12.35 5.40 -13.22
C PRO A 207 11.74 4.42 -14.24
N ALA A 208 12.58 3.76 -15.03
CA ALA A 208 12.13 2.77 -16.02
C ALA A 208 11.32 1.61 -15.42
N ARG A 209 11.69 1.13 -14.23
CA ARG A 209 10.93 0.08 -13.53
C ARG A 209 9.56 0.61 -13.05
N MET A 210 9.52 1.87 -12.60
CA MET A 210 8.27 2.51 -12.18
C MET A 210 7.33 2.75 -13.35
N GLU A 211 7.86 3.15 -14.51
CA GLU A 211 7.07 3.27 -15.74
C GLU A 211 6.48 1.93 -16.18
N GLN A 212 7.26 0.85 -16.12
CA GLN A 212 6.77 -0.50 -16.39
C GLN A 212 5.67 -0.93 -15.41
N GLU A 213 5.83 -0.59 -14.12
CA GLU A 213 4.80 -0.84 -13.11
C GLU A 213 3.50 -0.09 -13.43
N VAL A 214 3.59 1.20 -13.79
CA VAL A 214 2.44 2.02 -14.22
C VAL A 214 1.73 1.37 -15.41
N ALA A 215 2.48 1.03 -16.46
CA ALA A 215 1.93 0.43 -17.67
C ALA A 215 1.22 -0.91 -17.38
N ARG A 216 1.81 -1.76 -16.52
CA ARG A 216 1.22 -3.04 -16.10
C ARG A 216 -0.08 -2.84 -15.32
N LEU A 217 -0.14 -1.87 -14.41
CA LEU A 217 -1.33 -1.61 -13.60
C LEU A 217 -2.47 -1.04 -14.44
N GLN A 218 -2.15 -0.19 -15.41
CA GLN A 218 -3.13 0.36 -16.34
C GLN A 218 -3.70 -0.68 -17.30
N SER A 219 -2.89 -1.65 -17.76
CA SER A 219 -3.38 -2.74 -18.62
C SER A 219 -4.20 -3.78 -17.86
N ALA A 220 -3.82 -4.10 -16.62
CA ALA A 220 -4.56 -5.02 -15.76
C ALA A 220 -5.93 -4.46 -15.32
N GLY A 221 -6.05 -3.15 -15.16
CA GLY A 221 -7.32 -2.46 -14.86
C GLY A 221 -8.33 -2.45 -16.02
N GLY A 222 -7.92 -2.86 -17.23
CA GLY A 222 -8.78 -2.96 -18.42
C GLY A 222 -9.56 -4.27 -18.54
N THR A 223 -9.20 -5.30 -17.77
CA THR A 223 -9.86 -6.61 -17.83
C THR A 223 -10.90 -6.71 -16.72
N ARG A 224 -12.14 -6.29 -17.02
CA ARG A 224 -13.32 -6.65 -16.21
C ARG A 224 -13.32 -8.17 -15.99
N PRO A 225 -13.54 -8.68 -14.76
CA PRO A 225 -14.04 -10.03 -14.61
C PRO A 225 -15.39 -10.05 -15.32
N ALA A 226 -15.52 -10.85 -16.38
CA ALA A 226 -16.81 -11.12 -16.98
C ALA A 226 -17.72 -11.66 -15.86
N GLU A 227 -18.70 -10.86 -15.45
CA GLU A 227 -19.86 -11.35 -14.73
C GLU A 227 -20.41 -12.50 -15.58
N ARG A 228 -20.15 -13.71 -15.09
CA ARG A 228 -20.77 -14.93 -15.58
C ARG A 228 -22.25 -14.76 -15.24
N ARG A 229 -23.01 -14.15 -16.16
CA ARG A 229 -24.47 -14.06 -16.12
C ARG A 229 -24.97 -15.47 -15.87
N SER A 230 -25.39 -15.72 -14.64
CA SER A 230 -26.32 -16.76 -14.27
C SER A 230 -27.57 -16.56 -15.11
N ARG A 231 -27.65 -17.24 -16.26
CA ARG A 231 -28.93 -17.55 -16.87
C ARG A 231 -29.60 -18.59 -15.96
N SER A 232 -30.23 -18.09 -14.90
CA SER A 232 -31.27 -18.81 -14.20
C SER A 232 -32.49 -18.91 -15.10
N ALA A 233 -33.02 -20.12 -15.17
CA ALA A 233 -34.28 -20.57 -15.72
C ALA A 233 -35.40 -19.51 -15.72
N ALA A 234 -36.00 -19.32 -16.89
CA ALA A 234 -37.39 -18.88 -17.05
C ALA A 234 -37.90 -19.24 -18.46
N ALA A 235 -38.22 -20.52 -18.65
CA ALA A 235 -39.27 -20.99 -19.55
C ALA A 235 -39.74 -22.30 -18.90
N GLY A 236 -40.87 -22.37 -18.22
CA GLY A 236 -42.15 -21.76 -18.58
C GLY A 236 -43.08 -22.93 -18.84
N LYS A 237 -43.85 -23.28 -17.82
CA LYS A 237 -44.95 -24.23 -17.92
C LYS A 237 -45.89 -23.80 -19.06
N ALA A 238 -46.16 -24.72 -19.97
CA ALA A 238 -47.45 -24.94 -20.62
C ALA A 238 -47.43 -26.37 -21.17
#